data_AF-A0A7J6ULQ1-F1
#
_entry.id   AF-A0A7J6ULQ1-F1
#
_cell.length_a   1.000
_cell.length_b   1.000
_cell.length_c   1.000
_cell.angle_alpha   90.00
_cell.angle_beta   90.00
_cell.angle_gamma   90.00
#
_symmetry.space_group_name_H-M   'P 1'
#
loop_
_entity.id
_entity.type
_entity.pdbx_description
1 polymer ?
#
loop_
_entity_poly.entity_id
_entity_poly.type
_entity_poly.pdbx_seq_one_letter_code
_entity_poly.pdbx_strand_id
1 'polypeptide(L)'
;MSLRCSGKDLIPNHLTMCLYNHAAIWEDRPDLWPEAFFTNGHVMVDDEKMSKSRGNFLTLDQACKEFSADATRLALADAGDGLENANFKRKTANDSILALTTFDNWATEVMTSPAELAKERDGEYTFVDKCFANELNRLIKESDAGYSKMMMRDALKAGWFDMQNLRDQYRVLTDGSMHRDLLRRYIEVQALVMVPITPHFSEHIWSDILHKE
;
A
#
# COMPACT_ATOMS: atom_id res chain seq x y z
N MET A 1 -22.38 -6.09 -12.05
CA MET A 1 -20.91 -6.31 -11.95
C MET A 1 -20.32 -5.03 -11.40
N SER A 2 -19.84 -5.03 -10.17
CA SER A 2 -19.53 -3.77 -9.47
C SER A 2 -18.33 -3.00 -10.03
N LEU A 3 -17.25 -3.71 -10.44
CA LEU A 3 -16.07 -3.06 -11.01
C LEU A 3 -15.36 -3.95 -12.04
N ARG A 4 -14.93 -3.34 -13.15
CA ARG A 4 -14.06 -3.94 -14.17
C ARG A 4 -12.81 -3.08 -14.38
N CYS A 5 -11.64 -3.62 -14.04
CA CYS A 5 -10.36 -2.95 -14.28
C CYS A 5 -9.74 -3.35 -15.63
N SER A 6 -9.09 -2.43 -16.33
CA SER A 6 -8.46 -2.72 -17.63
C SER A 6 -7.42 -1.69 -18.08
N GLY A 7 -6.61 -2.04 -19.09
CA GLY A 7 -5.81 -1.06 -19.81
C GLY A 7 -6.68 -0.15 -20.68
N LYS A 8 -6.26 1.11 -20.86
CA LYS A 8 -6.95 2.10 -21.70
C LYS A 8 -7.11 1.67 -23.17
N ASP A 9 -6.27 0.77 -23.65
CA ASP A 9 -6.32 0.20 -24.99
C ASP A 9 -7.59 -0.63 -25.26
N LEU A 10 -8.26 -1.11 -24.20
CA LEU A 10 -9.48 -1.91 -24.30
C LEU A 10 -10.77 -1.08 -24.31
N ILE A 11 -10.68 0.23 -24.06
CA ILE A 11 -11.82 1.16 -24.12
C ILE A 11 -12.54 1.09 -25.48
N PRO A 12 -11.88 1.32 -26.63
CA PRO A 12 -12.56 1.39 -27.93
C PRO A 12 -13.03 0.02 -28.47
N ASN A 13 -12.75 -1.09 -27.75
CA ASN A 13 -13.09 -2.43 -28.18
C ASN A 13 -13.80 -3.22 -27.07
N HIS A 14 -13.09 -4.07 -26.34
CA HIS A 14 -13.62 -5.01 -25.36
C HIS A 14 -14.53 -4.36 -24.33
N LEU A 15 -14.17 -3.20 -23.76
CA LEU A 15 -15.01 -2.53 -22.75
C LEU A 15 -16.31 -1.97 -23.36
N THR A 16 -16.22 -1.41 -24.57
CA THR A 16 -17.41 -0.99 -25.33
C THR A 16 -18.30 -2.19 -25.67
N MET A 17 -17.72 -3.29 -26.19
CA MET A 17 -18.45 -4.52 -26.48
C MET A 17 -19.05 -5.14 -25.21
N CYS A 18 -18.38 -5.03 -24.06
CA CYS A 18 -18.89 -5.51 -22.78
C CYS A 18 -20.24 -4.84 -22.46
N LEU A 19 -20.34 -3.51 -22.61
CA LEU A 19 -21.60 -2.77 -22.42
C LEU A 19 -22.68 -3.24 -23.40
N TYR A 20 -22.38 -3.33 -24.70
CA TYR A 20 -23.34 -3.77 -25.71
C TYR A 20 -23.86 -5.19 -25.44
N ASN A 21 -22.98 -6.14 -25.12
CA ASN A 21 -23.39 -7.51 -24.85
C ASN A 21 -24.24 -7.61 -23.57
N HIS A 22 -23.91 -6.85 -22.52
CA HIS A 22 -24.72 -6.87 -21.30
C HIS A 22 -26.12 -6.29 -21.56
N ALA A 23 -26.21 -5.17 -22.26
CA ALA A 23 -27.50 -4.56 -22.60
C ALA A 23 -28.35 -5.48 -23.50
N ALA A 24 -27.73 -6.21 -24.44
CA ALA A 24 -28.43 -7.12 -25.34
C ALA A 24 -28.92 -8.42 -24.67
N ILE A 25 -28.17 -8.96 -23.69
CA ILE A 25 -28.54 -10.19 -22.99
C ILE A 25 -29.52 -9.91 -21.86
N TRP A 26 -29.33 -8.80 -21.14
CA TRP A 26 -30.10 -8.44 -19.95
C TRP A 26 -30.90 -7.15 -20.17
N GLU A 27 -31.62 -7.08 -21.29
CA GLU A 27 -32.41 -5.90 -21.68
C GLU A 27 -33.42 -5.49 -20.59
N ASP A 28 -34.13 -6.47 -20.02
CA ASP A 28 -35.11 -6.25 -18.94
C ASP A 28 -34.50 -6.25 -17.52
N ARG A 29 -33.17 -6.37 -17.41
CA ARG A 29 -32.46 -6.45 -16.13
C ARG A 29 -31.26 -5.48 -16.05
N PRO A 30 -31.50 -4.15 -16.04
CA PRO A 30 -30.44 -3.15 -15.89
C PRO A 30 -29.61 -3.30 -14.61
N ASP A 31 -30.16 -3.92 -13.57
CA ASP A 31 -29.46 -4.26 -12.32
C ASP A 31 -28.30 -5.25 -12.52
N LEU A 32 -28.28 -6.00 -13.64
CA LEU A 32 -27.20 -6.91 -14.00
C LEU A 32 -26.13 -6.25 -14.88
N TRP A 33 -26.31 -4.98 -15.27
CA TRP A 33 -25.36 -4.28 -16.11
C TRP A 33 -24.05 -3.96 -15.35
N PRO A 34 -22.95 -3.66 -16.05
CA PRO A 34 -21.72 -3.18 -15.43
C PRO A 34 -21.95 -1.84 -14.70
N GLU A 35 -21.55 -1.76 -13.43
CA GLU A 35 -21.73 -0.54 -12.62
C GLU A 35 -20.57 0.44 -12.78
N ALA A 36 -19.33 -0.06 -12.81
CA ALA A 36 -18.14 0.77 -12.95
C ALA A 36 -17.02 0.11 -13.77
N PHE A 37 -16.24 0.97 -14.42
CA PHE A 37 -14.98 0.62 -15.08
C PHE A 37 -13.87 1.51 -14.54
N PHE A 38 -12.71 0.91 -14.29
CA PHE A 38 -11.49 1.65 -13.97
C PHE A 38 -10.44 1.30 -15.02
N THR A 39 -9.81 2.32 -15.61
CA THR A 39 -8.84 2.11 -16.68
C THR A 39 -7.51 2.78 -16.38
N ASN A 40 -6.44 2.02 -16.53
CA ASN A 40 -5.07 2.48 -16.32
C ASN A 40 -4.31 2.61 -17.65
N GLY A 41 -3.24 3.41 -17.67
CA GLY A 41 -2.30 3.45 -18.79
C GLY A 41 -1.44 2.19 -18.89
N HIS A 42 -0.61 2.13 -19.92
CA HIS A 42 0.32 1.01 -20.08
C HIS A 42 1.45 1.11 -19.06
N VAL A 43 1.95 -0.04 -18.61
CA VAL A 43 3.11 -0.10 -17.72
C VAL A 43 4.40 0.07 -18.51
N MET A 44 5.21 1.04 -18.11
CA MET A 44 6.60 1.22 -18.49
C MET A 44 7.51 0.61 -17.43
N VAL A 45 8.75 0.33 -17.80
CA VAL A 45 9.78 -0.14 -16.86
C VAL A 45 10.99 0.78 -16.97
N ASP A 46 11.37 1.38 -15.85
CA ASP A 46 12.48 2.35 -15.76
C ASP A 46 12.37 3.44 -16.84
N ASP A 47 11.18 4.03 -16.96
CA ASP A 47 10.84 5.12 -17.90
C ASP A 47 10.88 4.72 -19.39
N GLU A 48 11.06 3.43 -19.71
CA GLU A 48 11.03 2.92 -21.08
C GLU A 48 9.84 1.99 -21.37
N LYS A 49 9.43 1.96 -22.64
CA LYS A 49 8.44 0.99 -23.11
C LYS A 49 9.01 -0.42 -22.99
N MET A 50 8.29 -1.29 -22.28
CA MET A 50 8.69 -2.67 -22.07
C MET A 50 8.86 -3.41 -23.41
N SER A 51 10.03 -4.02 -23.62
CA SER A 51 10.34 -4.73 -24.86
C SER A 51 11.31 -5.88 -24.63
N LYS A 52 10.91 -7.09 -25.07
CA LYS A 52 11.75 -8.29 -25.03
C LYS A 52 13.04 -8.12 -25.83
N SER A 53 12.98 -7.46 -27.00
CA SER A 53 14.15 -7.27 -27.87
C SER A 53 15.16 -6.27 -27.32
N ARG A 54 14.74 -5.34 -26.45
CA ARG A 54 15.62 -4.38 -25.77
C ARG A 54 16.15 -4.91 -24.43
N GLY A 55 15.75 -6.11 -24.02
CA GLY A 55 16.11 -6.68 -22.72
C GLY A 55 15.41 -6.05 -21.51
N ASN A 56 14.67 -4.94 -21.69
CA ASN A 56 13.92 -4.29 -20.62
C ASN A 56 12.49 -4.85 -20.54
N PHE A 57 12.39 -6.10 -20.08
CA PHE A 57 11.14 -6.83 -19.90
C PHE A 57 11.19 -7.63 -18.59
N LEU A 58 10.14 -7.54 -17.78
CA LEU A 58 9.96 -8.33 -16.57
C LEU A 58 8.68 -9.14 -16.69
N THR A 59 8.78 -10.45 -16.51
CA THR A 59 7.60 -11.27 -16.19
C THR A 59 7.23 -11.10 -14.72
N LEU A 60 5.97 -11.42 -14.38
CA LEU A 60 5.52 -11.43 -12.98
C LEU A 60 6.37 -12.36 -12.11
N ASP A 61 6.67 -13.58 -12.58
CA ASP A 61 7.49 -14.55 -11.85
C ASP A 61 8.91 -14.01 -11.60
N GLN A 62 9.52 -13.36 -12.59
CA GLN A 62 10.83 -12.71 -12.42
C GLN A 62 10.75 -11.58 -11.39
N ALA A 63 9.75 -10.69 -11.48
CA ALA A 63 9.59 -9.59 -10.55
C ALA A 63 9.41 -10.09 -9.11
N CYS A 64 8.56 -11.09 -8.90
CA CYS A 64 8.35 -11.68 -7.57
C CYS A 64 9.59 -12.40 -7.04
N LYS A 65 10.39 -13.05 -7.88
CA LYS A 65 11.65 -13.69 -7.46
C LYS A 65 12.76 -12.68 -7.15
N GLU A 66 12.82 -11.60 -7.90
CA GLU A 66 13.84 -10.56 -7.75
C GLU A 66 13.53 -9.64 -6.56
N PHE A 67 12.26 -9.24 -6.38
CA PHE A 67 11.88 -8.24 -5.39
C PHE A 67 10.96 -8.73 -4.28
N SER A 68 10.58 -10.00 -4.23
CA SER A 68 9.43 -10.52 -3.45
C SER A 68 8.07 -10.06 -3.99
N ALA A 69 7.01 -10.78 -3.60
CA ALA A 69 5.63 -10.42 -3.98
C ALA A 69 5.23 -9.04 -3.43
N ASP A 70 5.52 -8.77 -2.16
CA ASP A 70 5.05 -7.55 -1.50
C ASP A 70 5.82 -6.31 -1.92
N ALA A 71 7.15 -6.37 -2.07
CA ALA A 71 7.89 -5.22 -2.58
C ALA A 71 7.54 -4.94 -4.06
N THR A 72 7.25 -5.97 -4.86
CA THR A 72 6.72 -5.79 -6.22
C THR A 72 5.36 -5.07 -6.19
N ARG A 73 4.44 -5.48 -5.32
CA ARG A 73 3.11 -4.86 -5.18
C ARG A 73 3.20 -3.41 -4.68
N LEU A 74 4.11 -3.12 -3.75
CA LEU A 74 4.36 -1.75 -3.27
C LEU A 74 4.84 -0.86 -4.42
N ALA A 75 5.84 -1.31 -5.19
CA ALA A 75 6.31 -0.57 -6.36
C ALA A 75 5.24 -0.42 -7.45
N LEU A 76 4.34 -1.40 -7.62
CA LEU A 76 3.18 -1.29 -8.52
C LEU A 76 2.14 -0.28 -8.04
N ALA A 77 1.89 -0.20 -6.73
CA ALA A 77 1.00 0.81 -6.16
C ALA A 77 1.56 2.24 -6.33
N ASP A 78 2.89 2.40 -6.31
CA ASP A 78 3.55 3.69 -6.58
C ASP A 78 3.60 4.06 -8.08
N ALA A 79 3.47 3.07 -8.98
CA ALA A 79 3.74 3.23 -10.41
C ALA A 79 2.77 4.19 -11.13
N GLY A 80 1.52 4.31 -10.67
CA GLY A 80 0.53 5.26 -11.17
C GLY A 80 -0.91 4.74 -11.23
N ASP A 81 -1.87 5.65 -10.99
CA ASP A 81 -3.28 5.34 -10.74
C ASP A 81 -4.24 5.87 -11.83
N GLY A 82 -3.74 6.21 -13.02
CA GLY A 82 -4.53 6.93 -14.03
C GLY A 82 -4.38 6.42 -15.44
N LEU A 83 -4.95 7.17 -16.40
CA LEU A 83 -4.85 6.89 -17.84
C LEU A 83 -3.47 7.16 -18.42
N GLU A 84 -2.65 7.95 -17.73
CA GLU A 84 -1.24 8.11 -18.06
C GLU A 84 -0.48 6.80 -17.86
N ASN A 85 0.61 6.61 -18.60
CA ASN A 85 1.37 5.38 -18.49
C ASN A 85 1.99 5.30 -17.09
N ALA A 86 1.72 4.21 -16.38
CA ALA A 86 2.36 3.90 -15.11
C ALA A 86 3.83 3.54 -15.36
N ASN A 87 4.69 3.80 -14.38
CA ASN A 87 6.11 3.46 -14.49
C ASN A 87 6.57 2.59 -13.30
N PHE A 88 6.86 1.32 -13.58
CA PHE A 88 7.49 0.45 -12.62
C PHE A 88 9.00 0.69 -12.60
N LYS A 89 9.51 1.20 -11.48
CA LYS A 89 10.95 1.43 -11.29
C LYS A 89 11.57 0.30 -10.48
N ARG A 90 12.59 -0.37 -11.03
CA ARG A 90 13.33 -1.43 -10.30
C ARG A 90 13.97 -0.87 -9.02
N LYS A 91 14.41 0.39 -9.06
CA LYS A 91 14.93 1.10 -7.89
C LYS A 91 13.88 1.17 -6.78
N THR A 92 12.65 1.58 -7.09
CA THR A 92 11.56 1.65 -6.10
C THR A 92 11.27 0.28 -5.51
N ALA A 93 11.27 -0.78 -6.33
CA ALA A 93 11.07 -2.15 -5.83
C ALA A 93 12.19 -2.59 -4.87
N ASN A 94 13.45 -2.32 -5.19
CA ASN A 94 14.59 -2.59 -4.28
C ASN A 94 14.52 -1.77 -2.99
N ASP A 95 14.22 -0.48 -3.09
CA ASP A 95 14.05 0.40 -1.93
C ASP A 95 12.89 -0.09 -1.03
N SER A 96 11.85 -0.68 -1.64
CA SER A 96 10.71 -1.27 -0.92
C SER A 96 11.10 -2.51 -0.13
N ILE A 97 11.99 -3.36 -0.66
CA ILE A 97 12.52 -4.52 0.11
C ILE A 97 13.20 -4.01 1.38
N LEU A 98 14.12 -3.05 1.21
CA LEU A 98 14.85 -2.49 2.34
C LEU A 98 13.89 -1.86 3.36
N ALA A 99 12.92 -1.06 2.90
CA ALA A 99 11.95 -0.40 3.77
C ALA A 99 11.12 -1.42 4.58
N LEU A 100 10.59 -2.47 3.92
CA LEU A 100 9.81 -3.50 4.58
C LEU A 100 10.65 -4.29 5.58
N THR A 101 11.87 -4.70 5.21
CA THR A 101 12.78 -5.43 6.10
C THR A 101 13.26 -4.59 7.28
N THR A 102 13.54 -3.31 7.08
CA THR A 102 13.91 -2.42 8.19
C THR A 102 12.75 -2.21 9.16
N PHE A 103 11.53 -2.06 8.65
CA PHE A 103 10.35 -1.96 9.51
C PHE A 103 10.12 -3.25 10.29
N ASP A 104 10.18 -4.40 9.61
CA ASP A 104 10.00 -5.72 10.20
C ASP A 104 10.95 -5.98 11.38
N ASN A 105 12.25 -5.75 11.14
CA ASN A 105 13.27 -5.87 12.19
C ASN A 105 13.01 -4.93 13.36
N TRP A 106 12.66 -3.67 13.09
CA TRP A 106 12.36 -2.68 14.12
C TRP A 106 11.10 -3.04 14.92
N ALA A 107 10.03 -3.47 14.25
CA ALA A 107 8.78 -3.86 14.89
C ALA A 107 9.00 -5.10 15.78
N THR A 108 9.76 -6.08 15.29
CA THR A 108 10.17 -7.25 16.07
C THR A 108 10.96 -6.83 17.30
N GLU A 109 12.02 -6.03 17.13
CA GLU A 109 12.88 -5.57 18.24
C GLU A 109 12.06 -4.87 19.35
N VAL A 110 11.17 -3.95 18.99
CA VAL A 110 10.38 -3.18 19.95
C VAL A 110 9.29 -4.02 20.62
N MET A 111 8.67 -4.97 19.90
CA MET A 111 7.51 -5.71 20.42
C MET A 111 7.88 -7.02 21.14
N THR A 112 8.96 -7.68 20.73
CA THR A 112 9.34 -9.00 21.30
C THR A 112 10.43 -8.91 22.35
N SER A 113 11.10 -7.76 22.52
CA SER A 113 12.10 -7.54 23.56
C SER A 113 11.52 -6.75 24.75
N PRO A 114 11.29 -7.38 25.91
CA PRO A 114 10.85 -6.66 27.11
C PRO A 114 11.82 -5.56 27.54
N ALA A 115 13.12 -5.73 27.27
CA ALA A 115 14.15 -4.76 27.61
C ALA A 115 14.08 -3.50 26.73
N GLU A 116 13.80 -3.66 25.44
CA GLU A 116 13.63 -2.51 24.53
C GLU A 116 12.31 -1.79 24.83
N LEU A 117 11.21 -2.53 24.96
CA LEU A 117 9.92 -1.95 25.33
C LEU A 117 9.97 -1.24 26.70
N ALA A 118 10.79 -1.72 27.63
CA ALA A 118 10.99 -1.08 28.93
C ALA A 118 11.62 0.31 28.84
N LYS A 119 12.36 0.63 27.78
CA LYS A 119 12.94 1.98 27.53
C LYS A 119 11.88 2.99 27.11
N GLU A 120 10.79 2.49 26.53
CA GLU A 120 9.65 3.30 26.12
C GLU A 120 8.83 3.72 27.34
N ARG A 121 8.19 4.88 27.22
CA ARG A 121 7.45 5.51 28.30
C ARG A 121 6.05 4.90 28.48
N ASP A 122 5.58 4.94 29.70
CA ASP A 122 4.22 4.57 30.11
C ASP A 122 3.56 5.72 30.92
N GLY A 123 2.26 5.61 31.19
CA GLY A 123 1.50 6.57 31.99
C GLY A 123 0.66 7.55 31.17
N GLU A 124 0.52 8.79 31.64
CA GLU A 124 -0.36 9.76 30.99
C GLU A 124 0.19 10.28 29.64
N TYR A 125 -0.72 10.58 28.72
CA TYR A 125 -0.36 11.15 27.43
C TYR A 125 0.06 12.63 27.57
N THR A 126 1.29 12.90 27.16
CA THR A 126 1.84 14.22 26.92
C THR A 126 1.13 14.92 25.75
N PHE A 127 1.45 16.19 25.55
CA PHE A 127 0.97 16.94 24.39
C PHE A 127 1.44 16.31 23.06
N VAL A 128 2.69 15.86 23.01
CA VAL A 128 3.29 15.26 21.79
C VAL A 128 2.57 13.95 21.44
N ASP A 129 2.25 13.12 22.42
CA ASP A 129 1.50 11.87 22.23
C ASP A 129 0.12 12.11 21.63
N LYS A 130 -0.59 13.12 22.14
CA LYS A 130 -1.92 13.50 21.65
C LYS A 130 -1.85 14.00 20.21
N CYS A 131 -0.80 14.77 19.87
CA CYS A 131 -0.56 15.20 18.50
C CYS A 131 -0.28 14.00 17.58
N PHE A 132 0.62 13.10 17.98
CA PHE A 132 0.92 11.87 17.23
C PHE A 132 -0.32 11.02 17.01
N ALA A 133 -1.09 10.76 18.06
CA ALA A 133 -2.30 9.95 17.98
C ALA A 133 -3.37 10.55 17.05
N ASN A 134 -3.53 11.88 17.09
CA ASN A 134 -4.44 12.60 16.21
C ASN A 134 -3.96 12.62 14.76
N GLU A 135 -2.66 12.79 14.55
CA GLU A 135 -2.08 12.80 13.21
C GLU A 135 -2.12 11.42 12.56
N LEU A 136 -1.92 10.35 13.34
CA LEU A 136 -2.14 8.99 12.90
C LEU A 136 -3.59 8.77 12.45
N ASN A 137 -4.58 9.33 13.17
CA ASN A 137 -5.99 9.28 12.74
C ASN A 137 -6.24 10.02 11.42
N ARG A 138 -5.56 11.13 11.20
CA ARG A 138 -5.65 11.89 9.93
C ARG A 138 -5.13 11.04 8.79
N LEU A 139 -3.95 10.43 8.95
CA LEU A 139 -3.33 9.59 7.93
C LEU A 139 -4.17 8.35 7.61
N ILE A 140 -4.78 7.70 8.61
CA ILE A 140 -5.72 6.59 8.37
C ILE A 140 -6.86 7.02 7.43
N LYS A 141 -7.48 8.18 7.69
CA LYS A 141 -8.57 8.71 6.86
C LYS A 141 -8.11 9.07 5.45
N GLU A 142 -6.88 9.56 5.31
CA GLU A 142 -6.31 9.89 4.00
C GLU A 142 -5.99 8.63 3.19
N SER A 143 -5.45 7.59 3.84
CA SER A 143 -5.26 6.28 3.22
C SER A 143 -6.59 5.67 2.77
N ASP A 144 -7.61 5.69 3.63
CA ASP A 144 -8.96 5.20 3.31
C ASP A 144 -9.59 5.98 2.13
N ALA A 145 -9.41 7.30 2.09
CA ALA A 145 -9.87 8.12 0.97
C ALA A 145 -9.14 7.79 -0.34
N GLY A 146 -7.84 7.48 -0.28
CA GLY A 146 -7.07 6.98 -1.42
C GLY A 146 -7.61 5.65 -1.93
N TYR A 147 -7.77 4.66 -1.04
CA TYR A 147 -8.33 3.35 -1.39
C TYR A 147 -9.74 3.44 -1.97
N SER A 148 -10.62 4.24 -1.35
CA SER A 148 -12.01 4.43 -1.80
C SER A 148 -12.10 5.02 -3.21
N LYS A 149 -11.10 5.81 -3.62
CA LYS A 149 -11.02 6.41 -4.96
C LYS A 149 -10.18 5.59 -5.94
N MET A 150 -9.66 4.44 -5.51
CA MET A 150 -8.68 3.63 -6.26
C MET A 150 -7.39 4.39 -6.62
N MET A 151 -7.02 5.38 -5.82
CA MET A 151 -5.76 6.12 -5.93
C MET A 151 -4.72 5.46 -5.02
N MET A 152 -4.13 4.36 -5.49
CA MET A 152 -3.25 3.51 -4.69
C MET A 152 -1.95 4.23 -4.29
N ARG A 153 -1.43 5.11 -5.13
CA ARG A 153 -0.26 5.93 -4.81
C ARG A 153 -0.56 6.93 -3.69
N ASP A 154 -1.75 7.53 -3.69
CA ASP A 154 -2.16 8.44 -2.62
C ASP A 154 -2.37 7.67 -1.31
N ALA A 155 -2.99 6.48 -1.39
CA ALA A 155 -3.16 5.59 -0.24
C ALA A 155 -1.81 5.14 0.35
N LEU A 156 -0.86 4.76 -0.52
CA LEU A 156 0.51 4.39 -0.15
C LEU A 156 1.28 5.57 0.43
N LYS A 157 1.14 6.77 -0.13
CA LYS A 157 1.76 8.00 0.40
C LYS A 157 1.34 8.23 1.84
N ALA A 158 0.05 8.30 2.11
CA ALA A 158 -0.46 8.51 3.46
C ALA A 158 -0.16 7.32 4.38
N GLY A 159 -0.36 6.10 3.86
CA GLY A 159 -0.39 4.86 4.64
C GLY A 159 0.96 4.24 4.91
N TRP A 160 1.99 4.59 4.14
CA TRP A 160 3.36 4.12 4.35
C TRP A 160 4.28 5.30 4.60
N PHE A 161 4.54 6.13 3.57
CA PHE A 161 5.59 7.14 3.64
C PHE A 161 5.34 8.21 4.72
N ASP A 162 4.14 8.80 4.77
CA ASP A 162 3.81 9.82 5.75
C ASP A 162 3.69 9.24 7.17
N MET A 163 3.23 7.98 7.31
CA MET A 163 3.19 7.28 8.60
C MET A 163 4.59 7.00 9.16
N GLN A 164 5.54 6.57 8.32
CA GLN A 164 6.95 6.39 8.73
C GLN A 164 7.55 7.73 9.17
N ASN A 165 7.32 8.80 8.39
CA ASN A 165 7.77 10.14 8.73
C ASN A 165 7.18 10.62 10.06
N LEU A 166 5.90 10.35 10.30
CA LEU A 166 5.23 10.69 11.56
C LEU A 166 5.86 9.95 12.76
N ARG A 167 6.16 8.66 12.63
CA ARG A 167 6.88 7.90 13.67
C ARG A 167 8.25 8.50 13.93
N ASP A 168 9.02 8.82 12.90
CA ASP A 168 10.37 9.35 13.06
C ASP A 168 10.36 10.73 13.74
N GLN A 169 9.43 11.60 13.37
CA GLN A 169 9.22 12.88 14.04
C GLN A 169 8.81 12.69 15.50
N TYR A 170 7.90 11.76 15.77
CA TYR A 170 7.48 11.45 17.13
C TYR A 170 8.66 11.00 17.99
N ARG A 171 9.48 10.08 17.48
CA ARG A 171 10.70 9.60 18.14
C ARG A 171 11.66 10.74 18.46
N VAL A 172 11.86 11.68 17.54
CA VAL A 172 12.74 12.85 17.77
C VAL A 172 12.16 13.77 18.85
N LEU A 173 10.86 14.05 18.80
CA LEU A 173 10.19 14.96 19.74
C LEU A 173 10.08 14.39 21.16
N THR A 174 10.21 13.08 21.33
CA THR A 174 10.23 12.41 22.64
C THR A 174 11.63 12.00 23.09
N ASP A 175 12.69 12.48 22.42
CA ASP A 175 14.09 12.08 22.68
C ASP A 175 14.28 10.55 22.70
N GLY A 176 13.52 9.84 21.89
CA GLY A 176 13.52 8.38 21.79
C GLY A 176 12.64 7.64 22.81
N SER A 177 11.97 8.32 23.74
CA SER A 177 11.08 7.72 24.74
C SER A 177 9.59 7.86 24.37
N MET A 178 9.15 7.07 23.39
CA MET A 178 7.80 7.07 22.86
C MET A 178 6.83 6.33 23.80
N HIS A 179 5.52 6.60 23.69
CA HIS A 179 4.53 5.92 24.52
C HIS A 179 4.24 4.50 24.02
N ARG A 180 4.36 3.49 24.89
CA ARG A 180 4.19 2.06 24.55
C ARG A 180 2.88 1.75 23.84
N ASP A 181 1.75 2.22 24.37
CA ASP A 181 0.44 1.98 23.75
C ASP A 181 0.31 2.62 22.36
N LEU A 182 0.91 3.79 22.14
CA LEU A 182 0.88 4.45 20.84
C LEU A 182 1.81 3.78 19.83
N LEU A 183 2.95 3.25 20.27
CA LEU A 183 3.81 2.42 19.44
C LEU A 183 3.10 1.15 18.98
N ARG A 184 2.46 0.43 19.91
CA ARG A 184 1.67 -0.77 19.60
C ARG A 184 0.55 -0.42 18.61
N ARG A 185 -0.21 0.64 18.90
CA ARG A 185 -1.27 1.14 18.01
C ARG A 185 -0.74 1.50 16.63
N TYR A 186 0.42 2.16 16.54
CA TYR A 186 1.03 2.53 15.27
C TYR A 186 1.38 1.30 14.43
N ILE A 187 2.03 0.29 15.03
CA ILE A 187 2.39 -0.94 14.32
C ILE A 187 1.14 -1.69 13.85
N GLU A 188 0.11 -1.77 14.69
CA GLU A 188 -1.19 -2.35 14.33
C GLU A 188 -1.85 -1.62 13.15
N VAL A 189 -1.92 -0.29 13.22
CA VAL A 189 -2.49 0.54 12.14
C VAL A 189 -1.67 0.40 10.86
N GLN A 190 -0.35 0.39 10.96
CA GLN A 190 0.55 0.26 9.83
C GLN A 190 0.34 -1.06 9.11
N ALA A 191 0.17 -2.17 9.84
CA ALA A 191 -0.19 -3.47 9.26
C ALA A 191 -1.55 -3.41 8.57
N LEU A 192 -2.61 -2.94 9.26
CA LEU A 192 -3.97 -2.90 8.72
C LEU A 192 -4.10 -2.04 7.45
N VAL A 193 -3.50 -0.85 7.45
CA VAL A 193 -3.57 0.06 6.30
C VAL A 193 -2.81 -0.50 5.10
N MET A 194 -1.78 -1.32 5.33
CA MET A 194 -0.95 -1.88 4.27
C MET A 194 -1.44 -3.22 3.72
N VAL A 195 -2.39 -3.91 4.38
CA VAL A 195 -2.94 -5.20 3.92
C VAL A 195 -3.30 -5.22 2.42
N PRO A 196 -3.97 -4.19 1.84
CA PRO A 196 -4.31 -4.21 0.41
C PRO A 196 -3.08 -4.21 -0.52
N ILE A 197 -1.94 -3.68 -0.07
CA ILE A 197 -0.73 -3.51 -0.89
C ILE A 197 0.29 -4.61 -0.58
N THR A 198 0.62 -4.84 0.69
CA THR A 198 1.63 -5.79 1.16
C THR A 198 1.00 -6.81 2.14
N PRO A 199 0.16 -7.73 1.65
CA PRO A 199 -0.61 -8.62 2.53
C PRO A 199 0.25 -9.60 3.32
N HIS A 200 1.33 -10.14 2.75
CA HIS A 200 2.14 -11.17 3.43
C HIS A 200 2.94 -10.56 4.59
N PHE A 201 3.53 -9.39 4.36
CA PHE A 201 4.17 -8.57 5.38
C PHE A 201 3.16 -8.17 6.45
N SER A 202 1.99 -7.66 6.07
CA SER A 202 0.98 -7.20 7.04
C SER A 202 0.48 -8.34 7.91
N GLU A 203 0.27 -9.53 7.33
CA GLU A 203 -0.09 -10.74 8.07
C GLU A 203 1.01 -11.14 9.06
N HIS A 204 2.28 -11.16 8.63
CA HIS A 204 3.41 -11.45 9.51
C HIS A 204 3.50 -10.48 10.70
N ILE A 205 3.35 -9.17 10.45
CA ILE A 205 3.31 -8.18 11.55
C ILE A 205 2.14 -8.47 12.49
N TRP A 206 0.96 -8.83 11.96
CA TRP A 206 -0.25 -9.07 12.75
C TRP A 206 -0.18 -10.34 13.60
N SER A 207 0.17 -11.47 13.00
CA SER A 207 0.17 -12.79 13.65
C SER A 207 1.45 -13.02 14.46
N ASP A 208 2.61 -12.77 13.87
CA ASP A 208 3.88 -13.27 14.40
C ASP A 208 4.53 -12.27 15.36
N ILE A 209 4.36 -10.97 15.10
CA ILE A 209 4.93 -9.90 15.96
C ILE A 209 3.91 -9.42 17.00
N LEU A 210 2.67 -9.14 16.59
CA LEU A 210 1.65 -8.59 17.47
C LEU A 210 0.84 -9.67 18.20
N HIS A 211 0.93 -10.94 17.77
CA HIS A 211 0.18 -12.07 18.32
C HIS A 211 -1.33 -11.85 18.35
N LYS A 212 -1.87 -11.28 17.26
CA LYS A 212 -3.30 -11.10 17.07
C LYS A 212 -3.87 -12.19 16.18
N GLU A 213 -5.16 -12.49 16.42
CA GLU A 213 -5.98 -13.37 15.60
C GLU A 213 -6.71 -12.60 14.48
#